data_AF-A0A358HUS1-F1
#
_entry.id   AF-A0A358HUS1-F1
#
_cell.length_a   1.000
_cell.length_b   1.000
_cell.length_c   1.000
_cell.angle_alpha   90.00
_cell.angle_beta   90.00
_cell.angle_gamma   90.00
#
_symmetry.space_group_name_H-M   'P 1'
#
loop_
_entity.id
_entity.type
_entity.pdbx_description
1 polymer ?
#
loop_
_entity_poly.entity_id
_entity_poly.type
_entity_poly.pdbx_seq_one_letter_code
_entity_poly.pdbx_strand_id
1 'polypeptide(L)' 'ATFPELGQVIAGNASGRTSDDQITICDLTGTGVQDTAIATLARSRCDKAAAGVEITS' A
#
# COMPACT_ATOMS: atom_id res chain seq x y z
N ALA A 1 23.22 5.00 5.82
CA ALA A 1 22.86 3.57 5.93
C ALA A 1 21.88 3.24 4.82
N THR A 2 21.92 2.02 4.28
CA THR A 2 20.95 1.56 3.29
C THR A 2 19.88 0.76 4.03
N PHE A 3 18.62 1.19 3.94
CA PHE A 3 17.48 0.50 4.53
C PHE A 3 16.70 -0.23 3.43
N PRO A 4 16.07 -1.38 3.72
CA PRO A 4 15.25 -2.08 2.75
C PRO A 4 13.99 -1.25 2.42
N GLU A 5 13.59 -1.27 1.16
CA GLU A 5 12.32 -0.69 0.73
C GLU A 5 11.15 -1.56 1.18
N LEU A 6 9.99 -0.96 1.45
CA LEU A 6 8.79 -1.70 1.86
C LEU A 6 8.41 -2.78 0.83
N GLY A 7 8.54 -2.47 -0.47
CA GLY A 7 8.27 -3.42 -1.54
C GLY A 7 9.19 -4.64 -1.52
N GLN A 8 10.45 -4.50 -1.10
CA GLN A 8 11.39 -5.62 -0.98
C GLN A 8 11.02 -6.52 0.19
N VAL A 9 10.58 -5.95 1.31
CA VAL A 9 10.09 -6.71 2.47
C VAL A 9 8.82 -7.48 2.12
N ILE A 10 7.84 -6.83 1.47
CA ILE A 10 6.59 -7.47 1.03
C ILE A 10 6.86 -8.62 0.05
N ALA A 11 7.82 -8.44 -0.86
CA ALA A 11 8.21 -9.48 -1.82
C ALA A 11 9.04 -10.62 -1.21
N GLY A 12 9.45 -10.53 0.06
CA GLY A 12 10.35 -11.50 0.70
C GLY A 12 11.82 -11.41 0.25
N ASN A 13 12.18 -10.35 -0.48
CA ASN A 13 13.54 -10.11 -0.97
C ASN A 13 14.46 -9.48 0.11
N ALA A 14 13.87 -8.97 1.19
CA ALA A 14 14.58 -8.44 2.35
C ALA A 14 13.83 -8.80 3.64
N SER A 15 14.58 -9.01 4.73
CA SER A 15 13.99 -9.24 6.05
C SER A 15 13.40 -7.95 6.62
N GLY A 16 12.20 -8.06 7.20
CA GLY A 16 11.63 -7.03 8.08
C GLY A 16 12.19 -7.14 9.50
N ARG A 17 11.33 -6.88 10.50
CA ARG A 17 11.64 -7.10 11.93
C ARG A 17 11.86 -8.60 12.21
N THR A 18 12.93 -8.96 12.91
CA THR A 18 13.33 -10.35 13.18
C THR A 18 13.35 -10.74 14.65
N SER A 19 13.28 -9.78 15.58
CA SER A 19 13.26 -10.04 17.02
C SER A 19 12.45 -8.99 17.78
N ASP A 20 12.12 -9.29 19.03
CA ASP A 20 11.15 -8.48 19.77
C ASP A 20 11.68 -7.15 20.33
N ASP A 21 12.99 -7.06 20.51
CA ASP A 21 13.74 -5.90 20.98
C ASP A 21 13.98 -4.83 19.89
N GLN A 22 13.70 -5.15 18.62
CA GLN A 22 13.89 -4.22 17.51
C GLN A 22 12.75 -3.19 17.42
N ILE A 23 13.14 -1.92 17.25
CA ILE A 23 12.25 -0.81 16.90
C ILE A 23 12.30 -0.60 15.38
N THR A 24 11.14 -0.59 14.73
CA THR A 24 11.02 -0.34 13.29
C THR A 24 10.57 1.10 13.04
N ILE A 25 11.29 1.81 12.18
CA ILE A 25 10.88 3.12 11.67
C ILE A 25 10.62 2.95 10.18
N CYS A 26 9.43 3.34 9.74
CA CYS A 26 9.05 3.34 8.33
C CYS A 26 8.78 4.78 7.92
N ASP A 27 9.59 5.30 7.00
CA ASP A 27 9.26 6.50 6.27
C ASP A 27 8.38 6.10 5.08
N LEU A 28 7.08 6.36 5.19
CA LEU A 28 6.10 6.13 4.13
C LEU A 28 5.75 7.43 3.41
N THR A 29 6.59 8.46 3.53
CA THR A 29 6.41 9.67 2.74
C THR A 29 6.63 9.37 1.27
N GLY A 30 5.64 9.73 0.46
CA GLY A 30 5.69 9.51 -0.97
C GLY A 30 5.29 8.09 -1.37
N THR A 31 4.12 8.01 -1.98
CA THR A 31 3.93 7.44 -3.32
C THR A 31 2.42 7.44 -3.56
N GLY A 32 1.92 8.36 -4.40
CA GLY A 32 0.50 8.36 -4.79
C GLY A 32 0.02 7.06 -5.43
N VAL A 33 0.95 6.11 -5.68
CA VAL A 33 0.66 4.73 -6.06
C VAL A 33 -0.18 3.99 -5.03
N GLN A 34 0.04 4.21 -3.73
CA GLN A 34 -0.70 3.52 -2.67
C GLN A 34 -2.17 3.96 -2.68
N ASP A 35 -2.40 5.26 -2.75
CA ASP A 35 -3.73 5.85 -2.88
C ASP A 35 -4.42 5.37 -4.16
N THR A 36 -3.70 5.33 -5.28
CA THR A 36 -4.23 4.85 -6.57
C THR A 36 -4.61 3.37 -6.53
N ALA A 37 -3.80 2.53 -5.87
CA ALA A 37 -4.09 1.11 -5.71
C ALA A 37 -5.35 0.91 -4.86
N ILE A 38 -5.49 1.66 -3.77
CA ILE A 38 -6.69 1.65 -2.91
C ILE A 38 -7.92 2.14 -3.71
N ALA A 39 -7.81 3.25 -4.43
CA ALA A 39 -8.89 3.80 -5.24
C ALA A 39 -9.35 2.83 -6.34
N THR A 40 -8.42 2.15 -7.00
CA THR A 40 -8.71 1.13 -8.03
C THR A 40 -9.46 -0.06 -7.41
N LEU A 41 -9.00 -0.56 -6.27
CA LEU A 41 -9.68 -1.64 -5.56
C LEU A 41 -11.07 -1.23 -5.08
N ALA A 42 -11.20 -0.03 -4.52
CA ALA A 42 -12.47 0.53 -4.08
C ALA A 42 -13.45 0.66 -5.25
N ARG A 43 -12.99 1.19 -6.40
CA ARG A 43 -13.79 1.29 -7.62
C ARG A 43 -14.31 -0.08 -8.07
N SER A 44 -13.43 -1.09 -8.13
CA SER A 44 -13.81 -2.46 -8.49
C SER A 44 -14.86 -3.06 -7.54
N ARG A 45 -14.76 -2.76 -6.24
CA ARG A 45 -15.76 -3.20 -5.25
C ARG A 45 -17.09 -2.47 -5.42
N CYS A 46 -17.06 -1.16 -5.67
CA CYS A 46 -18.27 -0.38 -5.96
C CYS A 46 -19.01 -0.92 -7.18
N ASP A 47 -18.30 -1.26 -8.26
CA ASP A 47 -18.91 -1.86 -9.46
C ASP A 47 -19.61 -3.19 -9.14
N LYS A 48 -18.94 -4.08 -8.40
CA LYS A 48 -19.51 -5.39 -8.00
C LYS A 48 -20.72 -5.26 -7.07
N ALA A 49 -20.76 -4.20 -6.26
CA ALA A 49 -21.85 -3.94 -5.33
C ALA A 49 -22.97 -3.08 -5.92
N ALA A 50 -22.86 -2.65 -7.19
CA ALA A 50 -23.73 -1.65 -7.80
C ALA A 50 -23.88 -0.39 -6.92
N ALA A 51 -22.76 0.07 -6.35
CA ALA A 51 -22.70 1.23 -5.47
C ALA A 51 -22.02 2.43 -6.16
N GLY A 52 -22.46 3.65 -5.84
CA GLY A 52 -21.91 4.90 -6.37
C GLY A 52 -22.87 5.64 -7.29
N VAL A 53 -22.40 6.75 -7.86
CA VAL A 53 -23.15 7.61 -8.79
C VAL A 53 -22.25 7.95 -9.96
N GLU A 54 -22.75 7.76 -11.18
CA GLU A 54 -22.09 8.22 -12.40
C GLU A 54 -22.42 9.70 -12.62
N ILE A 55 -21.38 10.52 -12.87
CA ILE A 55 -21.53 11.95 -13.15
C ILE A 55 -21.08 12.16 -14.60
N THR A 56 -22.02 12.52 -15.46
CA THR A 56 -21.79 12.86 -16.88
C THR A 56 -21.85 14.37 -17.09
N SER A 57 -21.04 14.89 -18.01
CA SER A 57 -21.07 16.30 -18.46
C SER A 57 -22.08 16.54 -19.56
#